data_AF-A0A6A6ZP00-F1
#
_entry.id   AF-A0A6A6ZP00-F1
#
_cell.length_a   1.000
_cell.length_b   1.000
_cell.length_c   1.000
_cell.angle_alpha   90.00
_cell.angle_beta   90.00
_cell.angle_gamma   90.00
#
_symmetry.space_group_name_H-M   'P 1'
#
loop_
_entity.id
_entity.type
_entity.pdbx_description
1 polymer ?
#
loop_
_entity_poly.entity_id
_entity_poly.type
_entity_poly.pdbx_seq_one_letter_code
_entity_poly.pdbx_strand_id
1 'polypeptide(L)'
;QQELHLVSYIRQLTEDGLPPLRRMLRNYCMSIVTRFLSRYEIELKTHYIKGKDRTRHKANSLLKYELYFAYLHMKIQKYHLRASNIYNMDKKGFYLSRGEELTRIFSRDL
;
A
#
# COMPACT_ATOMS: atom_id res chain seq x y z
N GLN A 1 5.98 -10.85 -21.57
CA GLN A 1 5.66 -11.80 -20.49
C GLN A 1 5.99 -11.24 -19.10
N GLN A 2 7.21 -10.76 -18.83
CA GLN A 2 7.58 -10.24 -17.50
C GLN A 2 6.81 -8.98 -17.05
N GLU A 3 6.55 -8.02 -17.95
CA GLU A 3 5.81 -6.79 -17.59
C GLU A 3 4.35 -7.09 -17.20
N LEU A 4 3.66 -7.95 -17.95
CA LEU A 4 2.29 -8.37 -17.63
C LEU A 4 2.19 -9.09 -16.28
N HIS A 5 3.17 -9.94 -15.97
CA HIS A 5 3.25 -10.59 -14.66
C HIS A 5 3.42 -9.56 -13.54
N LEU A 6 4.22 -8.52 -13.76
CA LEU A 6 4.40 -7.43 -12.80
C LEU A 6 3.09 -6.63 -12.60
N VAL A 7 2.33 -6.36 -13.66
CA VAL A 7 1.00 -5.72 -13.56
C VAL A 7 0.03 -6.58 -12.74
N SER A 8 -0.04 -7.88 -13.04
CA SER A 8 -0.86 -8.84 -12.28
C SER A 8 -0.46 -8.89 -10.80
N TYR A 9 0.84 -8.88 -10.52
CA TYR A 9 1.36 -8.86 -9.15
C TYR A 9 1.01 -7.55 -8.42
N ILE A 10 1.10 -6.38 -9.09
CA ILE A 10 0.67 -5.10 -8.52
C ILE A 10 -0.82 -5.12 -8.19
N ARG A 11 -1.65 -5.74 -9.03
CA ARG A 11 -3.08 -5.92 -8.78
C ARG A 11 -3.32 -6.75 -7.52
N GLN A 12 -2.70 -7.92 -7.40
CA GLN A 12 -2.78 -8.74 -6.21
C GLN A 12 -2.36 -7.97 -4.95
N LEU A 13 -1.22 -7.27 -5.00
CA LEU A 13 -0.76 -6.42 -3.89
C LEU A 13 -1.76 -5.33 -3.53
N THR A 14 -2.47 -4.76 -4.51
CA THR A 14 -3.53 -3.77 -4.28
C THR A 14 -4.72 -4.39 -3.55
N GLU A 15 -5.19 -5.57 -3.97
CA GLU A 15 -6.27 -6.33 -3.30
C GLU A 15 -5.88 -6.73 -1.87
N ASP A 16 -4.61 -7.05 -1.68
CA ASP A 16 -4.05 -7.41 -0.39
C ASP A 16 -3.90 -6.20 0.55
N GLY A 17 -3.99 -4.96 0.02
CA GLY A 17 -3.84 -3.72 0.79
C GLY A 17 -2.38 -3.30 0.98
N LEU A 18 -1.47 -3.90 0.21
CA LEU A 18 -0.02 -3.67 0.24
C LEU A 18 0.52 -3.15 -1.11
N PRO A 19 -0.10 -2.12 -1.72
CA PRO A 19 0.32 -1.61 -3.02
C PRO A 19 1.78 -1.16 -2.98
N PRO A 20 2.60 -1.56 -3.97
CA PRO A 20 4.03 -1.39 -3.91
C PRO A 20 4.44 0.08 -3.96
N LEU A 21 5.61 0.35 -3.37
CA LEU A 21 6.26 1.65 -3.49
C LEU A 21 6.94 1.76 -4.84
N ARG A 22 6.98 2.99 -5.40
CA ARG A 22 7.72 3.28 -6.63
C ARG A 22 9.19 2.85 -6.55
N ARG A 23 9.81 2.91 -5.36
CA ARG A 23 11.17 2.41 -5.12
C ARG A 23 11.29 0.89 -5.28
N MET A 24 10.28 0.12 -4.89
CA MET A 24 10.28 -1.34 -5.07
C MET A 24 10.24 -1.71 -6.54
N LEU A 25 9.53 -0.92 -7.36
CA LEU A 25 9.50 -1.09 -8.81
C LEU A 25 10.82 -0.79 -9.52
N ARG A 26 11.71 0.01 -8.92
CA ARG A 26 13.07 0.19 -9.46
C ARG A 26 13.87 -1.11 -9.45
N ASN A 27 13.60 -2.03 -8.52
CA ASN A 27 14.28 -3.33 -8.50
C ASN A 27 13.89 -4.21 -9.70
N TYR A 28 12.73 -3.96 -10.31
CA TYR A 28 12.22 -4.72 -11.46
C TYR A 28 12.42 -4.00 -12.79
N CYS A 29 12.21 -2.68 -12.81
CA CYS A 29 12.20 -1.86 -14.03
C CYS A 29 13.32 -0.81 -14.04
N MET A 30 14.28 -0.86 -13.12
CA MET A 30 15.44 0.04 -13.00
C MET A 30 15.09 1.52 -13.26
N SER A 31 15.60 2.09 -14.36
CA SER A 31 15.40 3.49 -14.76
C SER A 31 14.15 3.73 -15.60
N ILE A 32 13.48 2.67 -16.09
CA ILE A 32 12.33 2.77 -16.99
C ILE A 32 10.98 2.70 -16.29
N VAL A 33 10.93 2.81 -14.95
CA VAL A 33 9.68 2.84 -14.16
C VAL A 33 8.68 3.86 -14.70
N THR A 34 9.14 5.05 -15.11
CA THR A 34 8.25 6.08 -15.69
C THR A 34 7.63 5.62 -17.01
N ARG A 35 8.42 4.98 -17.88
CA ARG A 35 7.93 4.45 -19.17
C ARG A 35 6.96 3.28 -18.96
N PHE A 36 7.26 2.40 -18.00
CA PHE A 36 6.35 1.31 -17.60
C PHE A 36 4.99 1.85 -17.14
N LEU A 37 4.99 2.84 -16.25
CA LEU A 37 3.76 3.44 -15.75
C LEU A 37 2.95 4.16 -16.83
N SER A 38 3.62 4.80 -17.79
CA SER A 38 2.94 5.41 -18.94
C SER A 38 2.35 4.37 -19.89
N ARG A 39 3.04 3.24 -20.10
CA ARG A 39 2.54 2.16 -20.95
C ARG A 39 1.28 1.50 -20.39
N TYR A 40 1.22 1.37 -19.06
CA TYR A 40 0.10 0.74 -18.34
C TYR A 40 -0.73 1.77 -17.57
N GLU A 41 -0.93 2.95 -18.14
CA GLU A 41 -1.64 4.05 -17.47
C GLU A 41 -3.14 3.78 -17.31
N ILE A 42 -3.70 2.87 -18.12
CA ILE A 42 -5.10 2.43 -18.09
C ILE A 42 -5.34 1.49 -16.91
N GLU A 43 -4.36 0.65 -16.59
CA GLU A 43 -4.44 -0.36 -15.54
C GLU A 43 -3.89 0.13 -14.20
N LEU A 44 -2.92 1.05 -14.21
CA LEU A 44 -2.20 1.48 -13.02
C LEU A 44 -2.39 2.97 -12.73
N LYS A 45 -2.53 3.32 -11.45
CA LYS A 45 -2.55 4.70 -10.95
C LYS A 45 -1.46 4.92 -9.91
N THR A 46 -0.91 6.12 -9.92
CA THR A 46 0.09 6.55 -8.95
C THR A 46 -0.59 7.40 -7.88
N HIS A 47 -0.42 7.04 -6.61
CA HIS A 47 -0.93 7.83 -5.49
C HIS A 47 0.23 8.35 -4.63
N TYR A 48 0.24 9.65 -4.42
CA TYR A 48 1.24 10.33 -3.61
C TYR A 48 0.71 10.48 -2.18
N ILE A 49 1.42 9.91 -1.20
CA ILE A 49 1.04 9.91 0.19
C ILE A 49 1.93 10.90 0.95
N LYS A 50 1.32 11.96 1.45
CA LYS A 50 1.98 12.89 2.38
C LYS A 50 2.16 12.23 3.73
N GLY A 51 3.29 12.51 4.39
CA GLY A 51 3.58 12.01 5.74
C GLY A 51 2.42 12.29 6.71
N LYS A 52 2.07 11.25 7.50
CA LYS A 52 0.88 11.22 8.38
C LYS A 52 0.91 12.27 9.50
N ASP A 53 2.06 12.89 9.75
CA ASP A 53 2.25 13.88 10.83
C ASP A 53 1.35 15.12 10.67
N ARG A 54 1.15 15.59 9.43
CA ARG A 54 0.33 16.79 9.15
C ARG A 54 -1.17 16.62 9.42
N THR A 55 -1.69 15.41 9.59
CA THR A 55 -3.14 15.14 9.68
C THR A 55 -3.56 14.29 10.86
N ARG A 56 -2.67 14.09 11.86
CA ARG A 56 -2.96 13.25 13.05
C ARG A 56 -4.28 13.61 13.74
N HIS A 57 -4.59 14.90 13.88
CA HIS A 57 -5.85 15.35 14.48
C HIS A 57 -7.08 14.95 13.64
N LYS A 58 -6.96 14.94 12.31
CA LYS A 58 -8.04 14.48 11.40
C LYS A 58 -8.23 12.96 11.42
N ALA A 59 -7.28 12.21 11.96
CA ALA A 59 -7.39 10.75 12.10
C ALA A 59 -8.21 10.33 13.32
N ASN A 60 -8.49 11.26 14.25
CA ASN A 60 -9.30 10.97 15.43
C ASN A 60 -10.80 11.06 15.09
N SER A 61 -11.34 10.00 14.48
CA SER A 61 -12.74 9.89 14.09
C SER A 61 -13.23 8.47 14.35
N LEU A 62 -14.37 8.34 15.02
CA LEU A 62 -14.99 7.05 15.33
C LEU A 62 -15.16 6.18 14.08
N LEU A 63 -15.76 6.75 13.03
CA LEU A 63 -15.97 6.06 11.75
C LEU A 63 -14.65 5.50 11.17
N LYS A 64 -13.54 6.21 11.31
CA LYS A 64 -12.24 5.73 10.81
C LYS A 64 -11.72 4.55 11.62
N TYR A 65 -11.94 4.54 12.93
CA TYR A 65 -11.59 3.41 13.78
C TYR A 65 -12.45 2.19 13.44
N GLU A 66 -13.77 2.36 13.29
CA GLU A 66 -14.69 1.29 12.90
C GLU A 66 -14.28 0.66 11.57
N LEU A 67 -14.05 1.49 10.53
CA LEU A 67 -13.59 1.01 9.23
C LEU A 67 -12.23 0.30 9.32
N TYR A 68 -11.30 0.84 10.10
CA TYR A 68 -9.98 0.23 10.29
C TYR A 68 -10.08 -1.14 10.96
N PHE A 69 -10.83 -1.27 12.05
CA PHE A 69 -10.97 -2.54 12.78
C PHE A 69 -11.78 -3.57 11.99
N ALA A 70 -12.81 -3.16 11.26
CA ALA A 70 -13.55 -4.04 10.36
C ALA A 70 -12.64 -4.61 9.26
N TYR A 71 -11.84 -3.73 8.62
CA TYR A 71 -10.87 -4.15 7.61
C TYR A 71 -9.79 -5.09 8.19
N LEU A 72 -9.27 -4.76 9.37
CA LEU A 72 -8.27 -5.58 10.06
C LEU A 72 -8.81 -6.97 10.39
N HIS A 73 -10.04 -7.05 10.92
CA HIS A 73 -10.70 -8.31 11.24
C HIS A 73 -10.87 -9.19 9.99
N MET A 74 -11.37 -8.61 8.90
CA MET A 74 -11.50 -9.29 7.61
C MET A 74 -10.16 -9.88 7.14
N LYS A 75 -9.06 -9.13 7.28
CA LYS A 75 -7.72 -9.58 6.86
C LYS A 75 -7.18 -10.69 7.77
N ILE A 76 -7.39 -10.60 9.08
CA ILE A 76 -7.03 -11.66 10.03
C ILE A 76 -7.73 -12.97 9.66
N GLN A 77 -9.02 -12.91 9.33
CA GLN A 77 -9.78 -14.08 8.87
C GLN A 77 -9.28 -14.61 7.53
N LYS A 78 -9.12 -13.73 6.52
CA LYS A 78 -8.71 -14.11 5.15
C LYS A 78 -7.39 -14.89 5.13
N TYR A 79 -6.39 -14.48 5.92
CA TYR A 79 -5.07 -15.14 5.93
C TYR A 79 -4.81 -15.99 7.17
N HIS A 80 -5.85 -16.26 7.98
CA HIS A 80 -5.75 -17.05 9.20
C HIS A 80 -4.60 -16.60 10.12
N LEU A 81 -4.48 -15.28 10.31
CA LEU A 81 -3.39 -14.70 11.09
C LEU A 81 -3.55 -15.02 12.57
N ARG A 82 -2.46 -15.47 13.21
CA ARG A 82 -2.38 -15.64 14.66
C ARG A 82 -1.81 -14.38 15.29
N ALA A 83 -2.03 -14.19 16.59
CA ALA A 83 -1.47 -13.06 17.32
C ALA A 83 0.06 -12.94 17.15
N SER A 84 0.77 -14.07 17.07
CA SER A 84 2.22 -14.13 16.80
C SER A 84 2.65 -13.59 15.43
N ASN A 85 1.72 -13.48 14.46
CA ASN A 85 1.99 -12.98 13.12
C ASN A 85 1.80 -11.46 13.02
N ILE A 86 1.22 -10.83 14.06
CA ILE A 86 0.86 -9.42 14.06
C ILE A 86 1.91 -8.65 14.86
N TYR A 87 2.57 -7.72 14.18
CA TYR A 87 3.55 -6.87 14.83
C TYR A 87 2.88 -5.86 15.76
N ASN A 88 3.48 -5.61 16.93
CA ASN A 88 2.96 -4.61 17.86
C ASN A 88 3.07 -3.20 17.25
N MET A 89 1.94 -2.50 17.13
CA MET A 89 1.83 -1.17 16.52
C MET A 89 2.16 -0.04 17.50
N ASP A 90 3.03 -0.28 18.48
CA ASP A 90 3.41 0.67 19.51
C ASP A 90 4.37 1.75 18.96
N LYS A 91 5.55 1.95 19.55
CA LYS A 91 6.52 2.95 19.11
C LYS A 91 7.11 2.63 17.73
N LYS A 92 7.29 1.35 17.38
CA LYS A 92 7.96 0.97 16.11
C LYS A 92 7.05 1.11 14.89
N GLY A 93 5.76 0.80 15.03
CA GLY A 93 4.75 1.06 14.00
C GLY A 93 4.59 2.56 13.68
N PHE A 94 4.76 3.41 14.69
CA PHE A 94 4.80 4.87 14.52
C PHE A 94 6.01 5.33 13.69
N TYR A 95 7.21 4.80 13.92
CA TYR A 95 8.39 5.12 13.11
C TYR A 95 8.24 4.66 11.65
N LEU A 96 7.65 3.48 11.40
CA LEU A 96 7.35 3.01 10.04
C LEU A 96 6.34 3.90 9.30
N SER A 97 5.52 4.64 10.05
CA SER A 97 4.54 5.58 9.50
C SER A 97 5.02 7.03 9.48
N ARG A 98 6.24 7.32 9.95
CA ARG A 98 6.87 8.65 9.87
C ARG A 98 7.49 8.90 8.49
N GLY A 99 7.01 9.97 7.86
CA GLY A 99 7.88 11.04 7.35
C GLY A 99 8.32 11.03 5.90
N GLU A 100 8.37 9.90 5.21
CA GLU A 100 8.72 9.95 3.78
C GLU A 100 7.49 10.23 2.93
N GLU A 101 7.63 11.15 1.98
CA GLU A 101 6.67 11.33 0.90
C GLU A 101 6.76 10.10 0.00
N LEU A 102 5.77 9.21 0.11
CA LEU A 102 5.81 7.92 -0.56
C LEU A 102 4.89 7.95 -1.77
N THR A 103 5.45 7.57 -2.90
CA THR A 103 4.68 7.28 -4.10
C THR A 103 4.35 5.78 -4.14
N ARG A 104 3.06 5.46 -4.05
CA ARG A 104 2.54 4.09 -4.18
C ARG A 104 1.84 3.91 -5.51
N ILE A 105 1.89 2.69 -6.04
CA ILE A 105 1.32 2.35 -7.34
C ILE A 105 0.23 1.31 -7.10
N PHE A 106 -0.96 1.60 -7.61
CA PHE A 106 -2.18 0.84 -7.39
C PHE A 106 -2.72 0.35 -8.73
N SER A 107 -3.41 -0.78 -8.71
CA SER A 107 -4.36 -1.10 -9.77
C SER A 107 -5.50 -0.06 -9.79
N ARG A 108 -6.01 0.26 -10.99
CA ARG A 108 -7.16 1.16 -11.16
C ARG A 108 -8.50 0.45 -10.96
N ASP A 109 -8.54 -0.86 -11.20
CA ASP A 109 -9.73 -1.69 -11.09
C ASP A 109 -10.23 -1.88 -9.64
N LEU A 110 -9.51 -1.31 -8.67
CA LEU A 110 -9.70 -1.44 -7.22
C LEU A 110 -9.59 -0.07 -6.53
#